data_AF-A0A8T2JBL4-F1
#
_entry.id   AF-A0A8T2JBL4-F1
#
_cell.length_a   1.000
_cell.length_b   1.000
_cell.length_c   1.000
_cell.angle_alpha   90.00
_cell.angle_beta   90.00
_cell.angle_gamma   90.00
#
_symmetry.space_group_name_H-M   'P 1'
#
loop_
_entity.id
_entity.type
_entity.pdbx_description
1 polymer ?
#
loop_
_entity_poly.entity_id
_entity_poly.type
_entity_poly.pdbx_seq_one_letter_code
_entity_poly.pdbx_strand_id
1 'polypeptide(L)'
;MFRCSAQCCENESASMQQVHNCIERCHTPLAQAQSLVTNELERFQDRLSRCTMNCNDKAKDSFDSGSKEAQVKALLDSCVSKCAEEHMNLIPSMTRKMKDALLQADK
;
A
#
# COMPACT_ATOMS: atom_id res chain seq x y z
N MET A 1 13.77 14.03 -11.73
CA MET A 1 14.84 13.64 -10.78
C MET A 1 16.24 13.78 -11.41
N PHE A 2 16.78 12.80 -12.14
CA PHE A 2 18.21 12.83 -12.54
C PHE A 2 18.65 14.05 -13.37
N ARG A 3 17.83 14.51 -14.33
CA ARG A 3 18.13 15.72 -15.10
C ARG A 3 18.14 16.98 -14.23
N CYS A 4 17.25 17.06 -13.24
CA CYS A 4 17.23 18.15 -12.25
C CYS A 4 18.51 18.13 -11.40
N SER A 5 18.89 16.94 -10.90
CA SER A 5 20.13 16.77 -10.12
C SER A 5 21.38 17.15 -10.92
N ALA A 6 21.43 16.82 -12.23
CA ALA A 6 22.52 17.22 -13.11
C ALA A 6 22.63 18.75 -13.23
N GLN A 7 21.51 19.45 -13.43
CA GLN A 7 21.47 20.91 -13.45
C GLN A 7 21.90 21.55 -12.13
N CYS A 8 21.63 20.90 -10.99
CA CYS A 8 22.17 21.35 -9.69
C CYS A 8 23.71 21.31 -9.66
N CYS A 9 24.31 20.28 -10.25
CA CYS A 9 25.77 20.10 -10.29
C CYS A 9 26.47 21.05 -11.28
N GLU A 10 25.77 21.52 -12.31
CA GLU A 10 26.28 22.47 -13.30
C GLU A 10 26.43 23.91 -12.74
N ASN A 11 25.88 24.19 -11.55
CA ASN A 11 25.98 25.51 -10.94
C ASN A 11 27.33 25.72 -10.23
N GLU A 12 28.32 26.23 -10.98
CA GLU A 12 29.67 26.53 -10.48
C GLU A 12 29.72 27.60 -9.38
N SER A 13 28.69 28.44 -9.27
CA SER A 13 28.60 29.51 -8.27
C SER A 13 28.01 29.05 -6.93
N ALA A 14 27.43 27.85 -6.87
CA ALA A 14 26.83 27.30 -5.68
C ALA A 14 27.87 26.62 -4.78
N SER A 15 27.74 26.79 -3.48
CA SER A 15 28.48 25.98 -2.51
C SER A 15 28.00 24.52 -2.55
N MET A 16 28.86 23.60 -2.09
CA MET A 16 28.52 22.18 -2.00
C MET A 16 27.22 21.90 -1.23
N GLN A 17 26.96 22.65 -0.16
CA GLN A 17 25.72 22.52 0.61
C GLN A 17 24.48 22.93 -0.21
N GLN A 18 24.60 23.97 -1.02
CA GLN A 18 23.51 24.42 -1.90
C GLN A 18 23.23 23.40 -3.00
N VAL A 19 24.28 22.81 -3.59
CA VAL A 19 24.15 21.72 -4.57
C VAL A 19 23.47 20.51 -3.95
N HIS A 20 23.90 20.08 -2.75
CA HIS A 20 23.28 18.96 -2.05
C HIS A 20 21.80 19.20 -1.74
N ASN A 21 21.45 20.36 -1.19
CA ASN A 21 20.06 20.73 -0.93
C ASN A 21 19.21 20.79 -2.22
N CYS A 22 19.79 21.20 -3.34
CA CYS A 22 19.14 21.19 -4.65
C CYS A 22 18.84 19.76 -5.11
N ILE A 23 19.83 18.86 -5.01
CA ILE A 23 19.68 17.45 -5.35
C ILE A 23 18.59 16.80 -4.48
N GLU A 24 18.59 17.03 -3.17
CA GLU A 24 17.54 16.49 -2.29
C GLU A 24 16.14 16.90 -2.76
N ARG A 25 15.94 18.17 -3.12
CA ARG A 25 14.67 18.65 -3.67
C ARG A 25 14.28 17.96 -4.98
N CYS A 26 15.24 17.60 -5.83
CA CYS A 26 14.98 16.86 -7.07
C CYS A 26 14.52 15.42 -6.82
N HIS A 27 14.85 14.84 -5.67
CA HIS A 27 14.53 13.45 -5.28
C HIS A 27 13.25 13.35 -4.43
N THR A 28 12.97 14.37 -3.60
CA THR A 28 11.84 14.39 -2.66
C THR A 28 10.49 14.00 -3.30
N PRO A 29 10.05 14.54 -4.45
CA PRO A 29 8.75 14.21 -5.02
C PRO A 29 8.61 12.71 -5.35
N LEU A 30 9.67 12.10 -5.90
CA LEU A 30 9.65 10.67 -6.21
C LEU A 30 9.62 9.82 -4.94
N ALA A 31 10.42 10.18 -3.93
CA ALA A 31 10.43 9.48 -2.65
C ALA A 31 9.06 9.56 -1.95
N GLN A 32 8.39 10.71 -2.01
CA GLN A 32 7.04 10.90 -1.47
C GLN A 32 6.01 10.06 -2.24
N ALA A 33 6.06 10.07 -3.57
CA ALA A 33 5.19 9.25 -4.42
C ALA A 33 5.34 7.76 -4.12
N GLN A 34 6.59 7.28 -4.00
CA GLN A 34 6.89 5.90 -3.66
C GLN A 34 6.34 5.55 -2.27
N SER A 35 6.61 6.39 -1.26
CA SER A 35 6.10 6.20 0.10
C SER A 35 4.57 6.12 0.12
N LEU A 36 3.88 7.00 -0.61
CA LEU A 36 2.43 6.99 -0.70
C LEU A 36 1.88 5.66 -1.23
N VAL A 37 2.42 5.19 -2.36
CA VAL A 37 1.97 3.95 -2.99
C VAL A 37 2.27 2.75 -2.10
N THR A 38 3.48 2.66 -1.56
CA THR A 38 3.88 1.57 -0.67
C THR A 38 2.98 1.51 0.56
N ASN A 39 2.77 2.63 1.24
CA ASN A 39 1.95 2.69 2.46
C ASN A 39 0.49 2.26 2.19
N GLU A 40 -0.10 2.67 1.07
CA GLU A 40 -1.48 2.32 0.75
C GLU A 40 -1.62 0.83 0.39
N LEU A 41 -0.65 0.28 -0.34
CA LEU A 41 -0.60 -1.15 -0.64
C LEU A 41 -0.35 -2.00 0.61
N GLU A 42 0.51 -1.56 1.53
CA GLU A 42 0.74 -2.21 2.82
C GLU A 42 -0.54 -2.22 3.64
N ARG A 43 -1.22 -1.08 3.77
CA ARG A 43 -2.52 -0.98 4.47
C ARG A 43 -3.58 -1.92 3.90
N PHE A 44 -3.63 -2.05 2.58
CA PHE A 44 -4.54 -2.97 1.91
C PHE A 44 -4.21 -4.44 2.23
N GLN A 45 -2.93 -4.82 2.11
CA GLN A 45 -2.46 -6.17 2.42
C GLN A 45 -2.69 -6.53 3.89
N ASP A 46 -2.42 -5.61 4.80
CA ASP A 46 -2.66 -5.73 6.23
C ASP A 46 -4.12 -6.04 6.55
N ARG A 47 -5.04 -5.29 5.93
CA ARG A 47 -6.48 -5.51 6.09
C ARG A 47 -6.91 -6.84 5.51
N LEU A 48 -6.33 -7.27 4.39
CA LEU A 48 -6.62 -8.59 3.80
C LEU A 48 -6.16 -9.72 4.71
N SER A 49 -4.92 -9.65 5.17
CA SER A 49 -4.32 -10.63 6.08
C SER A 49 -5.14 -10.76 7.37
N ARG A 50 -5.51 -9.64 8.00
CA ARG A 50 -6.38 -9.65 9.18
C ARG A 50 -7.77 -10.24 8.92
N CYS A 51 -8.34 -10.02 7.74
CA CYS A 51 -9.63 -10.63 7.37
C CYS A 51 -9.51 -12.16 7.31
N THR A 52 -8.48 -12.68 6.64
CA THR A 52 -8.20 -14.11 6.55
C THR A 52 -7.92 -14.73 7.92
N MET A 53 -7.15 -14.05 8.78
CA MET A 53 -6.91 -14.52 10.16
C MET A 53 -8.22 -14.64 10.94
N ASN A 54 -9.10 -13.64 10.86
CA ASN A 54 -10.42 -13.70 11.50
C ASN A 54 -11.29 -14.86 10.95
N CYS A 55 -11.15 -15.22 9.67
CA CYS A 55 -11.80 -16.41 9.14
C CYS A 55 -11.24 -17.71 9.74
N ASN A 56 -9.93 -17.80 9.92
CA ASN A 56 -9.29 -18.94 10.57
C ASN A 56 -9.74 -19.06 12.04
N ASP A 57 -9.81 -17.95 12.77
CA ASP A 57 -10.27 -17.94 14.16
C ASP A 57 -11.72 -18.45 14.26
N LYS A 58 -12.62 -17.93 13.41
CA LYS A 58 -14.01 -18.41 13.34
C LYS A 58 -14.13 -19.89 12.98
N ALA A 59 -13.30 -20.37 12.06
CA ALA A 59 -13.28 -21.79 11.69
C ALA A 59 -12.83 -22.65 12.87
N LYS A 60 -11.79 -22.21 13.59
CA LYS A 60 -11.29 -22.88 14.79
C LYS A 60 -12.34 -22.91 15.91
N ASP A 61 -12.99 -21.79 16.20
CA ASP A 61 -14.06 -21.72 17.21
C ASP A 61 -15.25 -22.62 16.84
N SER A 62 -15.60 -22.69 15.55
CA SER A 62 -16.64 -23.59 15.05
C SER A 62 -16.24 -25.07 15.22
N PHE A 63 -14.97 -25.41 14.98
CA PHE A 63 -14.47 -26.76 15.21
C PHE A 63 -14.47 -27.13 16.69
N ASP A 64 -13.94 -26.25 17.55
CA ASP A 64 -13.85 -26.46 18.99
C ASP A 64 -15.23 -26.57 19.67
N SER A 65 -16.26 -25.95 19.08
CA SER A 65 -17.67 -26.11 19.52
C SER A 65 -18.34 -27.40 19.04
N GLY A 66 -17.61 -28.29 18.35
CA GLY A 66 -18.07 -29.61 17.94
C GLY A 66 -18.69 -29.67 16.54
N SER A 67 -18.51 -28.64 15.71
CA SER A 67 -18.94 -28.68 14.31
C SER A 67 -18.15 -29.72 13.52
N LYS A 68 -18.78 -30.36 12.54
CA LYS A 68 -18.10 -31.36 11.69
C LYS A 68 -17.05 -30.68 10.81
N GLU A 69 -15.94 -31.36 10.56
CA GLU A 69 -14.83 -30.86 9.73
C GLU A 69 -15.30 -30.33 8.35
N ALA A 70 -16.19 -31.06 7.68
CA ALA A 70 -16.74 -30.62 6.38
C ALA A 70 -17.49 -29.28 6.47
N GLN A 71 -18.20 -29.03 7.58
CA GLN A 71 -18.91 -27.79 7.81
C GLN A 71 -17.93 -26.64 8.12
N VAL A 72 -16.91 -26.91 8.93
CA VAL A 72 -15.85 -25.93 9.25
C VAL A 72 -15.08 -25.53 7.99
N LYS A 73 -14.77 -26.49 7.11
CA LYS A 73 -14.13 -26.22 5.83
C LYS A 73 -14.99 -25.32 4.93
N ALA A 74 -16.28 -25.64 4.78
CA ALA A 74 -17.21 -24.81 4.01
C ALA A 74 -17.36 -23.39 4.60
N LEU A 75 -17.37 -23.27 5.93
CA LEU A 75 -17.36 -21.98 6.62
C LEU A 75 -16.11 -21.18 6.28
N LEU A 76 -14.93 -21.78 6.39
CA LEU A 76 -13.66 -21.13 6.07
C LEU A 76 -13.62 -20.64 4.62
N ASP A 77 -13.95 -21.53 3.68
CA ASP A 77 -13.94 -21.22 2.24
C ASP A 77 -14.88 -20.05 1.91
N SER A 78 -16.09 -20.06 2.46
CA SER A 78 -17.06 -18.99 2.26
C SER A 78 -16.62 -17.67 2.91
N CYS A 79 -15.99 -17.73 4.08
CA CYS A 79 -15.48 -16.55 4.78
C CYS A 79 -14.33 -15.89 4.01
N VAL A 80 -13.34 -16.68 3.56
CA VAL A 80 -12.20 -16.17 2.77
C VAL A 80 -12.67 -15.61 1.43
N SER A 81 -13.65 -16.25 0.79
CA SER A 81 -14.24 -15.74 -0.45
C SER A 81 -14.89 -14.36 -0.25
N LYS A 82 -15.61 -14.16 0.86
CA LYS A 82 -16.17 -12.85 1.22
C LYS A 82 -15.08 -11.81 1.50
N CYS A 83 -14.02 -12.17 2.23
CA CYS A 83 -12.87 -11.28 2.42
C CYS A 83 -12.28 -10.81 1.10
N ALA A 84 -12.12 -11.73 0.13
CA ALA A 84 -11.62 -11.38 -1.19
C ALA A 84 -12.58 -10.44 -1.93
N GLU A 85 -13.88 -10.72 -1.93
CA GLU A 85 -14.89 -9.88 -2.59
C GLU A 85 -14.95 -8.46 -1.98
N GLU A 86 -15.02 -8.37 -0.65
CA GLU A 86 -15.01 -7.10 0.07
C GLU A 86 -13.77 -6.26 -0.27
N HIS A 87 -12.59 -6.88 -0.32
CA HIS A 87 -11.35 -6.14 -0.59
C HIS A 87 -11.17 -5.83 -2.07
N MET A 88 -11.62 -6.69 -2.99
CA MET A 88 -11.68 -6.35 -4.42
C MET A 88 -12.52 -5.09 -4.65
N ASN A 89 -13.63 -4.95 -3.95
CA ASN A 89 -14.50 -3.76 -4.04
C ASN A 89 -13.82 -2.48 -3.53
N LEU A 90 -12.77 -2.57 -2.71
CA LEU A 90 -12.01 -1.43 -2.22
C LEU A 90 -10.95 -0.94 -3.22
N ILE A 91 -10.46 -1.82 -4.10
CA ILE A 91 -9.37 -1.51 -5.04
C ILE A 91 -9.68 -0.27 -5.88
N PRO A 92 -10.86 -0.13 -6.54
CA PRO A 92 -11.11 1.04 -7.39
C PRO A 92 -11.04 2.37 -6.64
N SER A 93 -11.54 2.40 -5.39
CA SER A 93 -11.53 3.61 -4.56
C SER A 93 -10.11 3.95 -4.10
N MET A 94 -9.36 2.95 -3.64
CA MET A 94 -7.97 3.07 -3.23
C MET A 94 -7.08 3.57 -4.38
N THR A 95 -7.18 2.92 -5.55
CA THR A 95 -6.42 3.32 -6.75
C THR A 95 -6.76 4.74 -7.20
N ARG A 96 -8.04 5.15 -7.12
CA ARG A 96 -8.44 6.52 -7.46
C ARG A 96 -7.81 7.53 -6.51
N LYS A 97 -7.86 7.29 -5.21
CA LYS A 97 -7.22 8.16 -4.20
C LYS A 97 -5.71 8.27 -4.39
N MET A 98 -5.03 7.14 -4.64
CA MET A 98 -3.59 7.15 -4.93
C MET A 98 -3.28 7.97 -6.18
N LYS A 99 -4.03 7.75 -7.27
CA LYS A 99 -3.87 8.50 -8.50
C LYS A 99 -4.06 10.00 -8.28
N ASP A 100 -5.12 10.40 -7.58
CA ASP A 100 -5.42 11.81 -7.34
C ASP A 100 -4.32 12.46 -6.48
N ALA A 101 -3.79 11.77 -5.48
CA ALA A 101 -2.70 12.26 -4.66
C ALA A 101 -1.38 12.38 -5.44
N LEU A 102 -1.08 11.42 -6.32
CA LEU A 102 0.10 11.48 -7.20
C LEU A 102 0.01 12.63 -8.20
N LEU A 103 -1.16 12.88 -8.77
CA LEU A 103 -1.39 14.02 -9.67
C LEU A 103 -1.29 15.38 -8.96
N GLN A 104 -1.54 15.42 -7.64
CA GLN A 104 -1.32 16.62 -6.83
C GLN A 104 0.16 16.82 -6.48
N ALA A 105 0.90 15.73 -6.26
CA ALA A 105 2.33 15.77 -5.94
C ALA A 105 3.24 16.11 -7.14
N ASP A 106 2.72 16.01 -8.38
CA ASP A 106 3.41 16.37 -9.62
C ASP A 106 3.24 17.86 -10.00
N LYS A 107 2.42 18.61 -9.26
CA LYS A 107 2.23 20.06 -9.41
C LYS A 107 3.16 20.84 -8.48
#